data_AF-A0A448WQ45-F1
#
_entry.id   AF-A0A448WQ45-F1
#
_cell.length_a   1.000
_cell.length_b   1.000
_cell.length_c   1.000
_cell.angle_alpha   90.00
_cell.angle_beta   90.00
_cell.angle_gamma   90.00
#
_symmetry.space_group_name_H-M   'P 1'
#
loop_
_entity.id
_entity.type
_entity.pdbx_description
1 polymer ?
#
loop_
_entity_poly.entity_id
_entity_poly.type
_entity_poly.pdbx_seq_one_letter_code
_entity_poly.pdbx_strand_id
1 'polypeptide(L)'
;MKLCTNWPCMPDTYAEFQKHLSLYFPKIIDLKAMMNEYKYLKGGLQELADAMRVPRIGLQHQAGSDAMLTGETFFRFIEVS
;
A
#
# COMPACT_ATOMS: atom_id res chain seq x y z
N MET A 1 12.29 1.94 4.53
CA MET A 1 13.64 2.06 3.94
C MET A 1 14.72 2.52 4.90
N LYS A 2 14.55 3.64 5.64
CA LYS A 2 15.55 4.10 6.63
C LYS A 2 15.95 3.03 7.65
N LEU A 3 14.97 2.30 8.21
CA LEU A 3 15.22 1.20 9.14
C LEU A 3 16.06 0.06 8.54
N CYS A 4 15.87 -0.25 7.25
CA CYS A 4 16.57 -1.34 6.57
C CYS A 4 17.99 -0.95 6.13
N THR A 5 18.23 0.35 5.91
CA THR A 5 19.46 0.86 5.28
C THR A 5 20.38 1.62 6.24
N ASN A 6 19.83 2.08 7.37
CA ASN A 6 20.46 3.02 8.29
C ASN A 6 21.05 4.26 7.61
N TRP A 7 20.43 4.72 6.51
CA TRP A 7 20.96 5.86 5.78
C TRP A 7 20.87 7.17 6.57
N PRO A 8 21.92 8.00 6.52
CA PRO A 8 21.89 9.34 7.13
C PRO A 8 20.96 10.30 6.37
N CYS A 9 20.84 10.15 5.05
CA CYS A 9 19.96 10.89 4.15
C CYS A 9 19.37 9.96 3.08
N MET A 10 18.26 10.35 2.45
CA MET A 10 17.71 9.59 1.32
C MET A 10 18.65 9.68 0.10
N PRO A 11 18.61 8.69 -0.82
CA PRO A 11 19.34 8.78 -2.08
C PRO A 11 18.90 9.99 -2.90
N ASP A 12 19.85 10.60 -3.63
CA ASP A 12 19.61 11.81 -4.41
C ASP A 12 18.77 11.52 -5.67
N THR A 13 18.76 10.27 -6.13
CA THR A 13 18.02 9.85 -7.31
C THR A 13 17.00 8.75 -7.00
N TYR A 14 15.89 8.77 -7.74
CA TYR A 14 14.89 7.71 -7.67
C TYR A 14 15.48 6.34 -8.08
N ALA A 15 16.38 6.31 -9.06
CA ALA A 15 17.01 5.06 -9.53
C ALA A 15 17.83 4.37 -8.42
N GLU A 16 18.60 5.13 -7.63
CA GLU A 16 19.33 4.59 -6.49
C GLU A 16 18.40 4.12 -5.37
N PHE A 17 17.34 4.89 -5.09
CA PHE A 17 16.31 4.48 -4.15
C PHE A 17 15.64 3.17 -4.59
N GLN A 18 15.24 3.07 -5.86
CA GLN A 18 14.57 1.90 -6.44
C GLN A 18 15.47 0.67 -6.38
N LYS A 19 16.77 0.79 -6.65
CA LYS A 19 17.73 -0.32 -6.53
C LYS A 19 17.69 -0.94 -5.12
N HIS A 20 17.65 -0.11 -4.08
CA HIS A 20 17.56 -0.58 -2.71
C HIS A 20 16.17 -1.09 -2.39
N LEU A 21 15.12 -0.40 -2.84
CA LEU A 21 13.74 -0.83 -2.64
C LEU A 21 13.52 -2.25 -3.18
N SER A 22 13.99 -2.54 -4.40
CA SER A 22 13.91 -3.87 -5.02
C SER A 22 14.78 -4.92 -4.33
N LEU A 23 15.85 -4.52 -3.65
CA LEU A 23 16.70 -5.44 -2.87
C LEU A 23 15.98 -5.93 -1.61
N TYR A 24 15.36 -5.02 -0.84
CA TYR A 24 14.67 -5.36 0.41
C TYR A 24 13.25 -5.86 0.20
N PHE A 25 12.56 -5.34 -0.82
CA PHE A 25 11.16 -5.61 -1.11
C PHE A 25 11.02 -5.93 -2.62
N PRO A 26 11.44 -7.13 -3.04
CA PRO A 26 11.49 -7.49 -4.47
C PRO A 26 10.10 -7.57 -5.13
N LYS A 27 9.04 -7.70 -4.33
CA LYS A 27 7.65 -7.68 -4.79
C LYS A 27 6.88 -6.66 -3.95
N ILE A 28 6.44 -5.59 -4.59
CA ILE A 28 5.60 -4.56 -3.98
C ILE A 28 4.37 -4.41 -4.85
N ILE A 29 3.22 -4.38 -4.20
CA ILE A 29 1.95 -4.05 -4.83
C ILE A 29 1.43 -2.81 -4.13
N ASP A 30 1.15 -1.78 -4.91
CA ASP A 30 0.49 -0.58 -4.43
C ASP A 30 -0.99 -0.67 -4.80
N LEU A 31 -1.84 -0.89 -3.79
CA LEU A 31 -3.29 -1.02 -3.98
C LEU A 31 -3.88 0.24 -4.65
N LYS A 32 -3.35 1.42 -4.37
CA LYS A 32 -3.81 2.67 -5.00
C LYS A 32 -3.41 2.73 -6.48
N ALA A 33 -2.21 2.24 -6.81
CA ALA A 33 -1.81 2.11 -8.20
C ALA A 33 -2.74 1.15 -8.96
N MET A 34 -3.07 0.01 -8.36
CA MET A 34 -4.04 -0.94 -8.93
C MET A 34 -5.41 -0.28 -9.14
N MET A 35 -5.98 0.37 -8.11
CA MET A 35 -7.27 1.07 -8.23
C MET A 35 -7.31 2.02 -9.44
N ASN A 36 -6.24 2.79 -9.65
CA ASN A 36 -6.15 3.73 -10.75
C ASN A 36 -6.12 3.02 -12.12
N GLU A 37 -5.40 1.90 -12.23
CA GLU A 37 -5.31 1.10 -13.46
C GLU A 37 -6.67 0.52 -13.87
N TYR A 38 -7.43 0.00 -12.91
CA TYR A 38 -8.78 -0.52 -13.13
C TYR A 38 -9.86 0.57 -13.22
N LYS A 39 -9.47 1.85 -13.20
CA LYS A 39 -10.39 3.01 -13.15
C LYS A 39 -11.44 2.89 -12.05
N TYR A 40 -11.08 2.19 -10.97
CA TYR A 40 -11.93 2.01 -9.81
C TYR A 40 -12.01 3.34 -9.03
N LEU A 41 -13.07 3.49 -8.23
CA LEU A 41 -13.40 4.63 -7.37
C LEU A 41 -12.22 5.59 -7.08
N LYS A 42 -12.38 6.88 -7.43
CA LYS A 42 -11.47 7.93 -6.97
C LYS A 42 -11.68 8.11 -5.47
N GLY A 43 -10.76 7.61 -4.66
CA GLY A 43 -10.91 7.66 -3.22
C GLY A 43 -9.70 7.19 -2.41
N GLY A 44 -9.82 7.28 -1.09
CA GLY A 44 -8.86 6.76 -0.11
C GLY A 44 -9.10 5.28 0.23
N LEU A 45 -8.23 4.72 1.09
CA LEU A 45 -8.31 3.34 1.54
C LEU A 45 -9.66 2.99 2.18
N GLN A 46 -10.20 3.89 3.03
CA GLN A 46 -11.48 3.65 3.70
C GLN A 46 -12.63 3.56 2.71
N GLU A 47 -12.69 4.46 1.73
CA GLU A 47 -13.74 4.49 0.72
C GLU A 47 -13.70 3.23 -0.16
N LEU A 48 -12.51 2.73 -0.49
CA LEU A 48 -12.37 1.44 -1.16
C LEU A 48 -12.87 0.28 -0.30
N ALA A 49 -12.45 0.22 0.96
CA ALA A 49 -12.86 -0.84 1.88
C ALA A 49 -14.39 -0.87 2.07
N ASP A 50 -15.02 0.30 2.21
CA ASP A 50 -16.47 0.43 2.33
C ASP A 50 -17.18 -0.06 1.06
N ALA A 51 -16.69 0.34 -0.12
CA ALA A 51 -17.22 -0.11 -1.41
C ALA A 51 -17.11 -1.64 -1.58
N MET A 52 -16.04 -2.23 -1.04
CA MET A 52 -15.77 -3.67 -1.07
C MET A 52 -16.35 -4.44 0.11
N ARG A 53 -17.08 -3.76 1.02
CA ARG A 53 -17.66 -4.34 2.24
C ARG A 53 -16.63 -5.07 3.11
N VAL A 54 -15.45 -4.47 3.26
CA VAL A 54 -14.38 -4.94 4.14
C VAL A 54 -14.43 -4.12 5.43
N PRO A 55 -14.80 -4.71 6.59
CA PRO A 55 -14.91 -3.97 7.83
C PRO A 55 -13.52 -3.62 8.39
N ARG A 56 -13.39 -2.42 8.95
CA ARG A 56 -12.20 -2.02 9.70
C ARG A 56 -12.18 -2.67 11.09
N ILE A 57 -11.00 -3.14 11.49
CA ILE A 57 -10.70 -3.55 12.86
C ILE A 57 -9.67 -2.57 13.45
N GLY A 58 -9.99 -1.98 14.60
CA GLY A 58 -9.16 -0.96 15.25
C GLY A 58 -9.46 0.48 14.80
N LEU A 59 -8.65 1.42 15.28
CA LEU A 59 -8.85 2.85 15.04
C LEU A 59 -8.27 3.28 13.69
N GLN A 60 -9.02 4.11 12.96
CA GLN A 60 -8.55 4.75 11.74
C GLN A 60 -7.32 5.63 12.01
N HIS A 61 -6.42 5.73 11.03
CA HIS A 61 -5.16 6.48 11.12
C HIS A 61 -4.14 5.91 12.11
N GLN A 62 -4.29 4.62 12.47
CA GLN A 62 -3.23 3.85 13.13
C GLN A 62 -2.63 2.85 12.14
N ALA A 63 -1.31 2.83 12.05
CA ALA A 63 -0.57 2.02 11.08
C ALA A 63 -0.97 0.53 11.10
N GLY A 64 -1.23 -0.04 12.28
CA GLY A 64 -1.68 -1.43 12.41
C GLY A 64 -3.08 -1.68 11.83
N SER A 65 -4.05 -0.83 12.18
CA SER A 65 -5.42 -0.93 11.66
C SER A 65 -5.45 -0.69 10.14
N ASP A 66 -4.72 0.32 9.66
CA ASP A 66 -4.65 0.64 8.23
C ASP A 66 -3.92 -0.45 7.43
N ALA A 67 -2.88 -1.08 7.98
CA ALA A 67 -2.19 -2.20 7.34
C ALA A 67 -3.10 -3.43 7.20
N MET A 68 -3.86 -3.77 8.25
CA MET A 68 -4.84 -4.86 8.19
C MET A 68 -5.91 -4.57 7.14
N LEU A 69 -6.48 -3.36 7.14
CA LEU A 69 -7.48 -2.95 6.17
C LEU A 69 -6.94 -3.00 4.73
N THR A 70 -5.69 -2.57 4.52
CA THR A 70 -5.03 -2.62 3.20
C THR A 70 -4.92 -4.06 2.69
N GLY A 71 -4.49 -4.99 3.54
CA GLY A 71 -4.32 -6.40 3.16
C GLY A 71 -5.65 -7.08 2.82
N GLU A 72 -6.64 -6.96 3.70
CA GLU A 72 -7.99 -7.51 3.49
C GLU A 72 -8.63 -6.95 2.23
N THR A 73 -8.52 -5.63 2.04
CA THR A 73 -9.09 -4.95 0.87
C THR A 73 -8.37 -5.36 -0.41
N PHE A 74 -7.05 -5.56 -0.39
CA PHE A 74 -6.31 -6.10 -1.54
C PHE A 74 -6.80 -7.48 -1.96
N PHE A 75 -6.96 -8.42 -1.01
CA PHE A 75 -7.45 -9.76 -1.33
C PHE A 75 -8.88 -9.74 -1.87
N ARG A 76 -9.75 -8.90 -1.30
CA ARG A 76 -11.10 -8.70 -1.84
C ARG A 76 -11.06 -8.08 -3.23
N PHE A 77 -10.18 -7.12 -3.47
CA PHE A 77 -10.03 -6.47 -4.77
C PHE A 77 -9.69 -7.49 -5.86
N ILE A 78 -8.67 -8.32 -5.65
CA ILE A 78 -8.26 -9.32 -6.64
C ILE A 78 -9.26 -10.47 -6.82
N GLU A 79 -10.15 -10.71 -5.85
CA GLU A 79 -11.23 -11.69 -5.96
C GLU A 79 -12.35 -11.23 -6.89
N VAL A 80 -12.60 -9.92 -6.95
CA VAL A 80 -13.72 -9.31 -7.71
C VAL A 80 -13.28 -8.60 -9.00
N SER A 81 -11.97 -8.48 -9.24
CA SER A 81 -11.38 -7.90 -10.46
C SER A 81 -11.31 -8.92 -11.58
#